data_AF-Q8EGW2-F1
#
_entry.id   AF-Q8EGW2-F1
#
_cell.length_a   1.000
_cell.length_b   1.000
_cell.length_c   1.000
_cell.angle_alpha   90.00
_cell.angle_beta   90.00
_cell.angle_gamma   90.00
#
_symmetry.space_group_name_H-M   'P 1'
#
loop_
_entity.id
_entity.type
_entity.pdbx_description
1 polymer ?
#
loop_
_entity_poly.entity_id
_entity_poly.type
_entity_poly.pdbx_seq_one_letter_code
_entity_poly.pdbx_strand_id
1 'polypeptide(L)' 'MSGLSDFFTQLGQDAQLMEDYKQNPEAVMRAHGLTDEQINAVMTGDMEKLKTLSGDSSYQSYLVISHGNGD' A
#
# COMPACT_ATOMS: atom_id res chain seq x y z
N MET A 1 3.47 4.49 -9.67
CA MET A 1 4.33 3.31 -9.49
C MET A 1 3.70 2.41 -8.45
N SER A 2 3.50 1.14 -8.81
CA SER A 2 2.58 0.20 -8.19
C SER A 2 3.23 -0.51 -6.99
N GLY A 3 3.37 0.17 -5.84
CA GLY A 3 4.05 -0.39 -4.66
C GLY A 3 3.46 -1.72 -4.18
N LEU A 4 2.16 -1.92 -4.36
CA LEU A 4 1.45 -3.13 -3.96
C LEU A 4 1.72 -4.32 -4.92
N SER A 5 1.75 -4.07 -6.24
CA SER A 5 2.07 -5.10 -7.24
C SER A 5 3.53 -5.53 -7.18
N ASP A 6 4.44 -4.59 -6.92
CA ASP A 6 5.87 -4.88 -6.77
C ASP A 6 6.10 -5.72 -5.51
N PHE A 7 5.47 -5.34 -4.40
CA PHE A 7 5.51 -6.11 -3.15
C PHE A 7 5.06 -7.57 -3.32
N PHE A 8 3.90 -7.81 -3.95
CA PHE A 8 3.44 -9.19 -4.19
C PHE A 8 4.35 -9.98 -5.14
N THR A 9 4.98 -9.28 -6.09
CA THR A 9 5.96 -9.89 -6.99
C THR A 9 7.20 -10.34 -6.22
N GLN A 10 7.72 -9.49 -5.33
CA GLN A 10 8.83 -9.85 -4.44
C GLN A 10 8.44 -10.95 -3.46
N LEU A 11 7.23 -10.91 -2.89
CA LEU A 11 6.70 -11.92 -1.97
C LEU A 11 6.62 -13.31 -2.60
N GLY A 12 6.31 -13.40 -3.89
CA GLY A 12 6.30 -14.66 -4.62
C GLY A 12 7.68 -15.18 -5.03
N GLN A 13 8.70 -14.31 -5.04
CA GLN A 13 10.07 -14.65 -5.43
C GLN A 13 10.97 -14.91 -4.22
N ASP A 14 10.68 -14.26 -3.09
CA ASP A 14 11.53 -14.23 -1.91
C ASP A 14 10.89 -15.04 -0.78
N ALA A 15 11.42 -16.25 -0.56
CA ALA A 15 10.88 -17.17 0.43
C ALA A 15 10.98 -16.62 1.86
N GLN A 16 12.04 -15.87 2.17
CA GLN A 16 12.19 -15.23 3.48
C GLN A 16 11.12 -14.17 3.68
N LEU A 17 10.87 -13.33 2.66
CA LEU A 17 9.80 -12.34 2.72
C LEU A 17 8.43 -13.00 2.96
N MET A 18 8.20 -14.16 2.35
CA MET A 18 6.97 -14.92 2.53
C MET A 18 6.84 -15.48 3.95
N GLU A 19 7.93 -15.91 4.58
CA GLU A 19 7.94 -16.36 5.98
C GLU A 19 7.70 -15.21 6.95
N ASP A 20 8.42 -14.10 6.79
CA ASP A 20 8.23 -12.88 7.56
C ASP A 20 6.79 -12.35 7.44
N TYR A 21 6.22 -12.39 6.22
CA TYR A 21 4.84 -11.98 5.99
C TYR A 21 3.83 -12.91 6.67
N LYS A 22 4.12 -14.21 6.79
CA LYS A 22 3.27 -15.14 7.55
C LYS A 22 3.32 -14.88 9.05
N GLN A 23 4.45 -14.41 9.57
CA GLN A 23 4.60 -14.06 10.98
C GLN A 23 3.95 -12.71 11.28
N ASN A 24 4.27 -11.67 10.50
CA ASN A 24 3.83 -10.29 10.71
C ASN A 24 3.59 -9.57 9.38
N PRO A 25 2.42 -9.79 8.74
CA PRO A 25 2.14 -9.22 7.43
C PRO A 25 2.14 -7.68 7.43
N GLU A 26 1.62 -7.04 8.49
CA GLU A 26 1.64 -5.57 8.63
C GLU A 26 3.04 -4.98 8.68
N ALA A 27 3.92 -5.60 9.46
CA ALA A 27 5.28 -5.10 9.65
C ALA A 27 6.07 -5.18 8.34
N VAL A 28 5.94 -6.30 7.63
CA VAL A 28 6.59 -6.51 6.33
C VAL A 28 6.08 -5.52 5.30
N MET A 29 4.76 -5.31 5.23
CA MET A 29 4.20 -4.35 4.29
C MET A 29 4.62 -2.91 4.60
N ARG A 30 4.64 -2.48 5.87
CA ARG A 30 5.18 -1.18 6.25
C ARG A 30 6.66 -1.03 5.91
N ALA A 31 7.46 -2.07 6.13
CA ALA A 31 8.88 -2.06 5.81
C ALA A 31 9.14 -1.88 4.31
N HIS A 32 8.23 -2.37 3.46
CA HIS A 32 8.25 -2.17 2.02
C HIS A 32 7.64 -0.84 1.55
N GLY A 33 7.24 0.04 2.48
CA GLY A 33 6.71 1.36 2.17
C GLY A 33 5.25 1.37 1.73
N LEU A 34 4.49 0.30 2.01
CA LEU A 34 3.04 0.33 1.84
C LEU A 34 2.41 1.26 2.87
N THR A 35 1.36 1.98 2.44
CA THR A 35 0.60 2.84 3.33
C THR A 35 -0.35 2.03 4.20
N ASP A 36 -0.76 2.56 5.35
CA ASP A 36 -1.70 1.87 6.23
C ASP A 36 -3.03 1.53 5.54
N GLU A 37 -3.48 2.32 4.55
CA GLU A 37 -4.66 1.99 3.73
C GLU A 37 -4.45 0.76 2.85
N GLN A 38 -3.27 0.61 2.24
CA GLN A 38 -2.92 -0.56 1.44
C GLN A 38 -2.79 -1.80 2.33
N ILE A 39 -2.14 -1.66 3.48
CA ILE A 39 -1.99 -2.71 4.48
C ILE A 39 -3.36 -3.20 4.94
N ASN A 40 -4.24 -2.26 5.31
CA ASN A 40 -5.59 -2.57 5.76
C ASN A 40 -6.38 -3.30 4.65
N ALA A 41 -6.30 -2.83 3.40
CA ALA A 41 -6.96 -3.50 2.27
C ALA A 41 -6.45 -4.95 2.05
N VAL A 42 -5.15 -5.20 2.25
CA VAL A 42 -4.58 -6.56 2.17
C VAL A 42 -5.06 -7.41 3.35
N MET A 43 -5.09 -6.85 4.56
CA MET A 43 -5.52 -7.56 5.76
C MET A 43 -7.01 -7.90 5.78
N THR A 44 -7.87 -7.00 5.29
CA THR A 44 -9.31 -7.24 5.19
C THR A 44 -9.68 -8.11 4.00
N GLY A 45 -8.73 -8.35 3.08
CA GLY A 45 -9.00 -9.05 1.82
C GLY A 45 -9.90 -8.26 0.87
N ASP A 46 -9.93 -6.93 1.01
CA ASP A 46 -10.74 -6.03 0.18
C ASP A 46 -10.17 -5.94 -1.24
N MET A 47 -10.54 -6.92 -2.08
CA MET A 47 -10.09 -6.97 -3.47
C MET A 47 -10.48 -5.73 -4.27
N GLU A 48 -11.60 -5.07 -3.94
CA GLU A 48 -12.04 -3.82 -4.56
C GLU A 48 -11.12 -2.65 -4.20
N LYS A 49 -10.73 -2.51 -2.92
CA LYS A 49 -9.72 -1.52 -2.52
C LYS A 49 -8.37 -1.84 -3.11
N LEU A 50 -7.94 -3.10 -3.09
CA LEU A 50 -6.67 -3.50 -3.68
C LEU A 50 -6.60 -3.17 -5.17
N LYS A 51 -7.69 -3.38 -5.91
CA LYS A 51 -7.78 -3.03 -7.33
C LYS A 51 -7.73 -1.50 -7.55
N THR A 52 -8.38 -0.74 -6.68
CA THR A 52 -8.35 0.73 -6.70
C THR A 52 -6.95 1.27 -6.37
N LEU A 53 -6.33 0.75 -5.32
CA LEU A 53 -5.01 1.16 -4.81
C LEU A 53 -3.86 0.70 -5.70
N SER A 54 -4.02 -0.43 -6.41
CA SER A 54 -3.03 -0.94 -7.36
C SER A 54 -3.19 -0.36 -8.76
N GLY A 55 -4.35 0.22 -9.06
CA GLY A 55 -4.79 0.54 -10.43
C GLY A 55 -4.96 2.02 -10.75
N ASP A 56 -5.17 2.91 -9.77
CA ASP A 56 -5.55 4.29 -10.09
C ASP A 56 -4.55 5.32 -9.54
N SER A 57 -3.74 5.86 -10.46
CA SER A 57 -2.74 6.90 -10.23
C SER A 57 -3.36 8.29 -10.04
N SER A 58 -4.44 8.41 -9.27
CA SER A 58 -5.20 9.66 -9.12
C SER A 58 -5.47 10.09 -7.68
N TYR A 59 -4.70 9.61 -6.69
CA TYR A 59 -4.75 10.13 -5.31
C TYR A 59 -3.63 11.14 -4.99
N GLN A 60 -3.18 11.90 -5.99
CA GLN A 60 -2.34 13.10 -5.80
C GLN A 60 -3.16 14.32 -5.33
N SER A 61 -4.33 14.14 -4.70
CA SER A 61 -5.12 15.24 -4.11
C SER A 61 -4.67 15.65 -2.70
N TYR A 62 -3.63 15.02 -2.14
CA TYR A 62 -3.05 15.41 -0.84
C TYR A 62 -1.90 16.42 -0.92
N LEU A 63 -1.80 17.20 -2.00
CA LEU A 63 -0.93 18.37 -2.04
C LEU A 63 -1.76 19.66 -2.09
N VAL A 64 -1.87 20.27 -0.90
CA VAL A 64 -2.10 21.70 -0.63
C VAL A 64 -3.54 22.22 -0.80
N ILE A 65 -4.38 21.98 0.21
CA ILE A 65 -5.33 23.01 0.67
C ILE A 65 -5.04 23.31 2.13
N SER A 66 -4.04 24.17 2.36
CA SER A 66 -3.89 24.93 3.60
C SER A 66 -2.97 26.12 3.36
N HIS A 67 -3.48 27.12 2.65
CA HIS A 67 -3.56 28.47 3.21
C HIS A 67 -4.53 29.30 2.36
N GLY A 68 -5.79 29.34 2.80
CA GLY A 68 -6.62 30.49 2.49
C GLY A 68 -6.15 31.63 3.40
N ASN A 69 -5.61 32.69 2.81
CA ASN A 69 -5.67 33.99 3.44
C ASN A 69 -6.39 34.90 2.46
N GLY A 70 -7.67 35.14 2.74
CA GLY A 70 -8.43 36.21 2.12
C GLY A 70 -7.98 37.53 2.72
N ASP A 71 -7.65 38.47 1.84
CA ASP A 71 -8.03 39.88 1.80
C ASP A 71 -7.40 40.49 0.54
#